data_AF-A0A957TLL3-F1
#
_entry.id   AF-A0A957TLL3-F1
#
_cell.length_a   1.000
_cell.length_b   1.000
_cell.length_c   1.000
_cell.angle_alpha   90.00
_cell.angle_beta   90.00
_cell.angle_gamma   90.00
#
_symmetry.space_group_name_H-M   'P 1'
#
loop_
_entity.id
_entity.type
_entity.pdbx_description
1 polymer ?
#
loop_
_entity_poly.entity_id
_entity_poly.type
_entity_poly.pdbx_seq_one_letter_code
_entity_poly.pdbx_strand_id
1 'polypeptide(L)'
;MHILPWVFLIALLIGLGIVLKRAWLAREAEAATPEASDPASTETPKDFAAQMKGLFQERLQGLQRAWGREDQADTVARFREWAAKNFTANPEVRQWLAALTDDQITALTTHLRAFCHDMGFELTWLLDRRLTQNKGLTQGLTQIVTLYSCASYEAVMLQEEVESFRIYHEYIQNPQSRANRELGEHLFGKLVEQGKGTVSISAHLSASPRKRQQQIVETIQHVAVNEPKTFNSVLKTVLYERMQIQFAAQPEMANRNGAAAQAQSHAS
;
A
#
# COMPACT_ATOMS: atom_id res chain seq x y z
N MET A 1 30.07 -21.05 11.30
CA MET A 1 30.12 -20.50 9.93
C MET A 1 28.69 -20.14 9.48
N HIS A 2 28.18 -18.94 9.84
CA HIS A 2 26.79 -18.52 9.54
C HIS A 2 26.70 -17.26 8.64
N ILE A 3 27.80 -16.85 8.03
CA ILE A 3 27.86 -15.62 7.22
C ILE A 3 27.29 -15.85 5.81
N LEU A 4 27.35 -17.09 5.30
CA LEU A 4 26.91 -17.45 3.95
C LEU A 4 25.44 -17.10 3.60
N PRO A 5 24.42 -17.39 4.45
CA PRO A 5 23.03 -17.06 4.12
C PRO A 5 22.75 -15.54 4.10
N TRP A 6 23.45 -14.77 4.93
CA TRP A 6 23.32 -13.30 4.95
C TRP A 6 23.90 -12.67 3.68
N VAL A 7 25.01 -13.20 3.17
CA VAL A 7 25.59 -12.76 1.88
C VAL A 7 24.62 -13.04 0.72
N PHE A 8 23.93 -14.19 0.72
CA PHE A 8 22.92 -14.50 -0.29
C PHE A 8 21.69 -13.59 -0.20
N LEU A 9 21.18 -13.32 0.99
CA LEU A 9 20.04 -12.41 1.18
C LEU A 9 20.38 -10.99 0.71
N ILE A 10 21.56 -10.48 1.06
CA ILE A 10 22.04 -9.16 0.64
C ILE A 10 22.23 -9.13 -0.88
N ALA A 11 22.83 -10.16 -1.49
CA ALA A 11 23.00 -10.24 -2.94
C ALA A 11 21.65 -10.28 -3.68
N LEU A 12 20.65 -10.98 -3.14
CA LEU A 12 19.31 -11.05 -3.72
C LEU A 12 18.59 -9.70 -3.65
N LEU A 13 18.69 -9.00 -2.51
CA LEU A 13 18.13 -7.66 -2.34
C LEU A 13 18.81 -6.62 -3.24
N ILE A 14 20.13 -6.69 -3.40
CA ILE A 14 20.89 -5.84 -4.33
C ILE A 14 20.48 -6.14 -5.78
N GLY A 15 20.36 -7.41 -6.15
CA GLY A 15 19.92 -7.83 -7.48
C GLY A 15 18.53 -7.29 -7.82
N LEU A 16 17.57 -7.42 -6.89
CA LEU A 16 16.22 -6.90 -7.04
C LEU A 16 16.22 -5.37 -7.21
N GLY A 17 17.02 -4.66 -6.41
CA GLY A 17 17.18 -3.21 -6.47
C GLY A 17 17.75 -2.73 -7.81
N ILE A 18 18.70 -3.46 -8.42
CA ILE A 18 19.28 -3.12 -9.73
C ILE A 18 18.25 -3.29 -10.85
N VAL A 19 17.45 -4.35 -10.81
CA VAL A 19 16.39 -4.59 -11.82
C VAL A 19 15.30 -3.51 -11.73
N LEU A 20 14.86 -3.18 -10.52
CA LEU A 20 13.91 -2.10 -10.27
C LEU A 20 14.45 -0.74 -10.74
N LYS A 21 15.72 -0.43 -10.44
CA LYS A 21 16.37 0.80 -10.89
C LYS A 21 16.49 0.87 -12.42
N ARG A 22 16.82 -0.24 -13.09
CA ARG A 22 16.89 -0.30 -14.56
C ARG A 22 15.53 -0.13 -15.22
N ALA A 23 14.49 -0.77 -14.69
CA ALA A 23 13.13 -0.60 -15.18
C ALA A 23 12.62 0.83 -15.01
N TRP A 24 13.00 1.48 -13.90
CA TRP A 24 12.65 2.87 -13.64
C TRP A 24 13.38 3.85 -14.57
N LEU A 25 14.70 3.68 -14.77
CA LEU A 25 15.48 4.50 -15.70
C LEU A 25 15.07 4.33 -17.17
N ALA A 26 14.61 3.14 -17.57
CA ALA A 26 14.06 2.91 -18.91
C ALA A 26 12.79 3.75 -19.16
N ARG A 27 11.92 3.88 -18.15
CA ARG A 27 10.72 4.72 -18.22
C ARG A 27 11.04 6.22 -18.28
N GLU A 28 12.08 6.66 -17.58
CA GLU A 28 12.52 8.06 -17.69
C GLU A 28 13.15 8.36 -19.06
N ALA A 29 13.86 7.41 -19.67
CA ALA A 29 14.42 7.56 -21.02
C ALA A 29 13.32 7.63 -22.10
N GLU A 30 12.24 6.85 -21.93
CA GLU A 30 11.06 6.92 -22.80
C GLU A 30 10.29 8.23 -22.63
N ALA A 31 10.18 8.76 -21.39
CA ALA A 31 9.54 10.04 -21.12
C ALA A 31 10.35 11.27 -21.59
N ALA A 32 11.67 11.13 -21.78
CA ALA A 32 12.56 12.22 -22.18
C ALA A 32 12.71 12.40 -23.69
N THR A 33 12.12 11.53 -24.52
CA THR A 33 12.15 11.68 -25.98
C THR A 33 10.96 12.52 -26.41
N PRO A 34 11.15 13.77 -26.89
CA PRO A 34 10.05 14.64 -27.29
C PRO A 34 9.62 14.27 -28.71
N GLU A 35 8.94 13.13 -28.86
CA GLU A 35 8.31 12.75 -30.12
C GLU A 35 6.86 13.27 -30.14
N ALA A 36 6.55 13.96 -31.23
CA ALA A 36 5.30 14.68 -31.41
C ALA A 36 4.11 13.71 -31.49
N SER A 37 3.25 13.80 -30.47
CA SER A 37 1.79 13.66 -30.56
C SER A 37 1.24 12.45 -31.34
N ASP A 38 1.11 11.34 -30.63
CA ASP A 38 -0.15 10.60 -30.56
C ASP A 38 -0.70 10.75 -29.13
N PRO A 39 -2.04 10.83 -28.90
CA PRO A 39 -2.60 10.86 -27.55
C PRO A 39 -2.37 9.49 -26.89
N ALA A 40 -1.19 9.35 -26.30
CA ALA A 40 -0.79 8.22 -25.50
C ALA A 40 -1.83 7.99 -24.40
N SER A 41 -2.36 6.78 -24.39
CA SER A 41 -3.10 6.20 -23.28
C SER A 41 -2.37 6.53 -21.98
N THR A 42 -2.90 7.47 -21.22
CA THR A 42 -2.58 7.63 -19.82
C THR A 42 -3.15 6.39 -19.12
N GLU A 43 -2.44 5.26 -19.21
CA GLU A 43 -2.63 4.17 -18.26
C GLU A 43 -2.32 4.79 -16.90
N THR A 44 -3.39 5.10 -16.19
CA THR A 44 -3.28 5.75 -14.90
C THR A 44 -2.60 4.77 -13.95
N PRO A 45 -1.83 5.23 -12.96
CA PRO A 45 -1.24 4.35 -11.95
C PRO A 45 -2.26 3.45 -11.22
N LYS A 46 -3.54 3.83 -11.24
CA LYS A 46 -4.67 2.99 -10.80
C LYS A 46 -4.83 1.73 -11.65
N ASP A 47 -4.57 1.82 -12.96
CA ASP A 47 -4.62 0.70 -13.90
C ASP A 47 -3.50 -0.31 -13.63
N PHE A 48 -2.29 0.14 -13.25
CA PHE A 48 -1.21 -0.78 -12.86
C PHE A 48 -1.49 -1.49 -11.52
N ALA A 49 -2.00 -0.79 -10.51
CA ALA A 49 -2.40 -1.42 -9.24
C ALA A 49 -3.58 -2.38 -9.43
N ALA A 50 -4.54 -2.04 -10.29
CA ALA A 50 -5.64 -2.92 -10.67
C ALA A 50 -5.15 -4.12 -11.50
N GLN A 51 -4.18 -3.93 -12.40
CA GLN A 51 -3.57 -4.99 -13.21
C GLN A 51 -2.73 -5.95 -12.36
N MET A 52 -1.93 -5.45 -11.42
CA MET A 52 -1.18 -6.27 -10.47
C MET A 52 -2.11 -7.01 -9.51
N LYS A 53 -3.17 -6.36 -9.01
CA LYS A 53 -4.23 -7.04 -8.25
C LYS A 53 -4.91 -8.11 -9.10
N GLY A 54 -5.23 -7.83 -10.37
CA GLY A 54 -5.85 -8.74 -11.31
C GLY A 54 -5.01 -9.98 -11.59
N LEU A 55 -3.76 -9.81 -12.00
CA LEU A 55 -2.82 -10.90 -12.27
C LEU A 55 -2.61 -11.79 -11.03
N PHE A 56 -2.51 -11.17 -9.86
CA PHE A 56 -2.34 -11.89 -8.61
C PHE A 56 -3.62 -12.62 -8.19
N GLN A 57 -4.78 -11.98 -8.33
CA GLN A 57 -6.09 -12.55 -8.01
C GLN A 57 -6.45 -13.69 -8.96
N GLU A 58 -6.10 -13.62 -10.25
CA GLU A 58 -6.25 -14.72 -11.20
C GLU A 58 -5.38 -15.92 -10.84
N ARG A 59 -4.10 -15.70 -10.51
CA ARG A 59 -3.18 -16.76 -10.07
C ARG A 59 -3.67 -17.42 -8.77
N LEU A 60 -4.18 -16.61 -7.83
CA LEU A 60 -4.74 -17.10 -6.58
C LEU A 60 -6.03 -17.89 -6.79
N GLN A 61 -6.91 -17.46 -7.69
CA GLN A 61 -8.13 -18.19 -8.01
C GLN A 61 -7.82 -19.55 -8.64
N GLY A 62 -6.79 -19.64 -9.50
CA GLY A 62 -6.32 -20.91 -10.03
C GLY A 62 -5.82 -21.86 -8.94
N LEU A 63 -5.00 -21.34 -8.03
CA LEU A 63 -4.47 -22.11 -6.89
C LEU A 63 -5.57 -22.51 -5.89
N GLN A 64 -6.53 -21.63 -5.59
CA GLN A 64 -7.67 -21.93 -4.72
C GLN A 64 -8.54 -23.07 -5.29
N ARG A 65 -8.71 -23.14 -6.61
CA ARG A 65 -9.42 -24.27 -7.24
C ARG A 65 -8.61 -25.56 -7.18
N ALA A 66 -7.29 -25.47 -7.34
CA ALA A 66 -6.40 -26.63 -7.28
C ALA A 66 -6.28 -27.24 -5.87
N TRP A 67 -6.42 -26.44 -4.82
CA TRP A 67 -6.12 -26.87 -3.45
C TRP A 67 -7.28 -27.40 -2.62
N GLY A 68 -8.52 -27.39 -3.14
CA GLY A 68 -9.67 -27.95 -2.44
C GLY A 68 -10.11 -27.12 -1.22
N ARG A 69 -11.42 -26.89 -1.05
CA ARG A 69 -11.95 -26.07 0.05
C ARG A 69 -11.76 -26.71 1.43
N GLU A 70 -11.82 -28.04 1.51
CA GLU A 70 -11.79 -28.77 2.79
C GLU A 70 -10.39 -28.72 3.45
N ASP A 71 -9.33 -28.80 2.64
CA ASP A 71 -7.93 -28.66 3.09
C ASP A 71 -7.63 -27.24 3.60
N GLN A 72 -8.33 -26.23 3.09
CA GLN A 72 -8.04 -24.84 3.41
C GLN A 72 -8.42 -24.46 4.85
N ALA A 73 -9.61 -24.90 5.32
CA ALA A 73 -10.07 -24.59 6.67
C ALA A 73 -9.17 -25.25 7.74
N ASP A 74 -8.79 -26.51 7.55
CA ASP A 74 -7.84 -27.21 8.43
C ASP A 74 -6.47 -26.52 8.42
N THR A 75 -5.95 -26.19 7.23
CA THR A 75 -4.67 -25.48 7.11
C THR A 75 -4.67 -24.14 7.87
N VAL A 76 -5.76 -23.36 7.77
CA VAL A 76 -5.91 -22.09 8.48
C VAL A 76 -5.92 -22.28 9.99
N ALA A 77 -6.70 -23.23 10.50
CA ALA A 77 -6.76 -23.54 11.93
C ALA A 77 -5.38 -23.93 12.48
N ARG A 78 -4.67 -24.78 11.74
CA ARG A 78 -3.34 -25.26 12.11
C ARG A 78 -2.27 -24.19 11.99
N PHE A 79 -2.41 -23.28 11.02
CA PHE A 79 -1.56 -22.10 10.94
C PHE A 79 -1.76 -21.17 12.13
N ARG A 80 -3.00 -20.91 12.57
CA ARG A 80 -3.27 -20.11 13.79
C ARG A 80 -2.62 -20.74 15.03
N GLU A 81 -2.79 -22.05 15.22
CA GLU A 81 -2.16 -22.77 16.33
C GLU A 81 -0.63 -22.70 16.27
N TRP A 82 -0.06 -22.92 15.08
CA TRP A 82 1.37 -22.83 14.83
C TRP A 82 1.89 -21.41 15.11
N ALA A 83 1.19 -20.37 14.66
CA ALA A 83 1.57 -18.98 14.86
C ALA A 83 1.57 -18.60 16.36
N ALA A 84 0.56 -19.04 17.12
CA ALA A 84 0.50 -18.79 18.56
C ALA A 84 1.76 -19.27 19.31
N LYS A 85 2.39 -20.35 18.82
CA LYS A 85 3.61 -20.96 19.40
C LYS A 85 4.91 -20.35 18.89
N ASN A 86 4.95 -19.91 17.63
CA ASN A 86 6.20 -19.49 16.97
C ASN A 86 6.45 -17.97 16.99
N PHE A 87 5.43 -17.14 17.19
CA PHE A 87 5.58 -15.67 17.30
C PHE A 87 5.76 -15.17 18.74
N THR A 88 6.42 -15.95 19.62
CA THR A 88 6.67 -15.54 21.00
C THR A 88 7.62 -14.36 21.12
N ALA A 89 8.58 -14.25 20.20
CA ALA A 89 9.51 -13.12 20.11
C ALA A 89 8.89 -11.85 19.51
N ASN A 90 7.73 -11.96 18.84
CA ASN A 90 7.05 -10.86 18.16
C ASN A 90 5.58 -10.78 18.61
N PRO A 91 5.32 -10.29 19.85
CA PRO A 91 3.99 -10.32 20.44
C PRO A 91 2.96 -9.51 19.64
N GLU A 92 3.38 -8.42 19.00
CA GLU A 92 2.53 -7.56 18.17
C GLU A 92 2.02 -8.31 16.93
N VAL A 93 2.91 -9.01 16.21
CA VAL A 93 2.54 -9.85 15.06
C VAL A 93 1.60 -10.97 15.50
N ARG A 94 1.87 -11.59 16.66
CA ARG A 94 0.99 -12.63 17.21
C ARG A 94 -0.41 -12.10 17.51
N GLN A 95 -0.51 -10.92 18.12
CA GLN A 95 -1.78 -10.27 18.43
C GLN A 95 -2.53 -9.89 17.14
N TRP A 96 -1.82 -9.34 16.16
CA TRP A 96 -2.37 -9.02 14.85
C TRP A 96 -2.96 -10.25 14.16
N LEU A 97 -2.19 -11.36 14.08
CA LEU A 97 -2.67 -12.62 13.50
C LEU A 97 -3.90 -13.17 14.22
N ALA A 98 -3.98 -13.01 15.55
CA ALA A 98 -5.14 -13.42 16.33
C ALA A 98 -6.38 -12.52 16.08
N ALA A 99 -6.17 -11.24 15.76
CA ALA A 99 -7.23 -10.27 15.49
C ALA A 99 -7.78 -10.34 14.05
N LEU A 100 -7.08 -11.02 13.13
CA LEU A 100 -7.56 -11.19 11.75
C LEU A 100 -8.88 -11.96 11.70
N THR A 101 -9.81 -11.47 10.87
CA THR A 101 -11.05 -12.19 10.55
C THR A 101 -10.74 -13.49 9.80
N ASP A 102 -11.71 -14.40 9.71
CA ASP A 102 -11.53 -15.68 9.02
C ASP A 102 -11.20 -15.51 7.54
N ASP A 103 -11.81 -14.52 6.87
CA ASP A 103 -11.48 -14.20 5.47
C ASP A 103 -10.04 -13.68 5.33
N GLN A 104 -9.60 -12.81 6.25
CA GLN A 104 -8.27 -12.21 6.21
C GLN A 104 -7.18 -13.25 6.49
N ILE A 105 -7.35 -14.11 7.50
CA ILE A 105 -6.38 -15.17 7.79
C ILE A 105 -6.36 -16.22 6.66
N THR A 106 -7.50 -16.48 6.02
CA THR A 106 -7.60 -17.40 4.89
C THR A 106 -6.84 -16.84 3.69
N ALA A 107 -7.00 -15.55 3.39
CA ALA A 107 -6.23 -14.86 2.36
C ALA A 107 -4.72 -14.93 2.65
N LEU A 108 -4.30 -14.53 3.86
CA LEU A 108 -2.89 -14.58 4.29
C LEU A 108 -2.30 -15.99 4.14
N THR A 109 -3.01 -17.01 4.63
CA THR A 109 -2.57 -18.40 4.56
C THR A 109 -2.46 -18.88 3.11
N THR A 110 -3.36 -18.44 2.24
CA THR A 110 -3.31 -18.73 0.79
C THR A 110 -2.07 -18.13 0.15
N HIS A 111 -1.76 -16.85 0.44
CA HIS A 111 -0.55 -16.20 -0.06
C HIS A 111 0.72 -16.88 0.48
N LEU A 112 0.71 -17.24 1.76
CA LEU A 112 1.83 -17.92 2.40
C LEU A 112 2.08 -19.30 1.78
N ARG A 113 1.02 -20.07 1.48
CA ARG A 113 1.14 -21.35 0.75
C ARG A 113 1.77 -21.14 -0.63
N ALA A 114 1.29 -20.17 -1.40
CA ALA A 114 1.83 -19.85 -2.72
C ALA A 114 3.31 -19.46 -2.63
N PHE A 115 3.68 -18.62 -1.65
CA PHE A 115 5.05 -18.24 -1.40
C PHE A 115 5.94 -19.45 -1.03
N CYS A 116 5.48 -20.34 -0.15
CA CYS A 116 6.22 -21.55 0.20
C CYS A 116 6.43 -22.44 -1.03
N HIS A 117 5.37 -22.65 -1.83
CA HIS A 117 5.41 -23.44 -3.04
C HIS A 117 6.42 -22.87 -4.07
N ASP A 118 6.40 -21.56 -4.29
CA ASP A 118 7.37 -20.86 -5.16
C ASP A 118 8.82 -20.98 -4.62
N MET A 119 8.99 -21.11 -3.31
CA MET A 119 10.29 -21.38 -2.66
C MET A 119 10.70 -22.87 -2.66
N GLY A 120 9.86 -23.76 -3.21
CA GLY A 120 10.15 -25.18 -3.36
C GLY A 120 9.82 -26.06 -2.14
N PHE A 121 8.93 -25.61 -1.24
CA PHE A 121 8.45 -26.43 -0.12
C PHE A 121 6.97 -26.19 0.18
N GLU A 122 6.31 -27.12 0.87
CA GLU A 122 4.90 -26.97 1.21
C GLU A 122 4.72 -26.49 2.66
N LEU A 123 3.81 -25.54 2.88
CA LEU A 123 3.49 -25.04 4.23
C LEU A 123 3.02 -26.17 5.15
N THR A 124 2.26 -27.13 4.60
CA THR A 124 1.76 -28.29 5.34
C THR A 124 2.87 -29.17 5.90
N TRP A 125 4.05 -29.24 5.27
CA TRP A 125 5.19 -30.00 5.83
C TRP A 125 5.63 -29.45 7.19
N LEU A 126 5.53 -28.14 7.36
CA LEU A 126 5.83 -27.45 8.61
C LEU A 126 4.71 -27.64 9.64
N LEU A 127 3.45 -27.46 9.22
CA LEU A 127 2.27 -27.58 10.10
C LEU A 127 2.02 -29.02 10.57
N ASP A 128 2.32 -30.01 9.74
CA ASP A 128 2.22 -31.45 10.01
C ASP A 128 3.38 -32.01 10.84
N ARG A 129 4.40 -31.19 11.13
CA ARG A 129 5.63 -31.66 11.81
C ARG A 129 6.32 -32.82 11.06
N ARG A 130 6.11 -32.94 9.73
CA ARG A 130 6.75 -33.97 8.88
C ARG A 130 8.28 -33.85 8.87
N LEU A 131 8.79 -32.67 9.21
CA LEU A 131 10.21 -32.34 9.21
C LEU A 131 10.91 -32.59 10.56
N THR A 132 10.23 -33.20 11.54
CA THR A 132 10.77 -33.42 12.90
C THR A 132 12.11 -34.15 12.96
N GLN A 133 12.42 -34.99 11.98
CA GLN A 133 13.71 -35.68 11.88
C GLN A 133 14.87 -34.75 11.52
N ASN A 134 14.61 -33.64 10.81
CA ASN A 134 15.60 -32.65 10.42
C ASN A 134 15.32 -31.31 11.12
N LYS A 135 15.87 -31.17 12.34
CA LYS A 135 15.70 -29.97 13.17
C LYS A 135 16.21 -28.71 12.49
N GLY A 136 17.34 -28.80 11.79
CA GLY A 136 17.94 -27.66 11.08
C GLY A 136 17.04 -27.15 9.96
N LEU A 137 16.50 -28.06 9.14
CA LEU A 137 15.54 -27.71 8.08
C LEU A 137 14.25 -27.14 8.67
N THR A 138 13.69 -27.77 9.71
CA THR A 138 12.48 -27.26 10.38
C THR A 138 12.68 -25.84 10.90
N GLN A 139 13.80 -25.56 11.55
CA GLN A 139 14.13 -24.23 12.05
C GLN A 139 14.25 -23.21 10.91
N GLY A 140 14.91 -23.59 9.81
CA GLY A 140 15.04 -22.73 8.62
C GLY A 140 13.70 -22.37 8.00
N LEU A 141 12.82 -23.36 7.78
CA LEU A 141 11.48 -23.12 7.23
C LEU A 141 10.58 -22.32 8.19
N THR A 142 10.64 -22.61 9.49
CA THR A 142 9.97 -21.78 10.51
C THR A 142 10.42 -20.32 10.40
N GLN A 143 11.72 -20.07 10.30
CA GLN A 143 12.25 -18.72 10.18
C GLN A 143 11.76 -18.01 8.91
N ILE A 144 11.72 -18.71 7.77
CA ILE A 144 11.21 -18.16 6.50
C ILE A 144 9.74 -17.76 6.64
N VAL A 145 8.88 -18.65 7.15
CA VAL A 145 7.44 -18.37 7.33
C VAL A 145 7.20 -17.23 8.33
N THR A 146 7.97 -17.19 9.41
CA THR A 146 7.93 -16.10 10.39
C THR A 146 8.31 -14.77 9.75
N LEU A 147 9.41 -14.71 9.01
CA LEU A 147 9.86 -13.49 8.32
C LEU A 147 8.82 -13.00 7.32
N TYR A 148 8.22 -13.90 6.54
CA TYR A 148 7.15 -13.53 5.61
C TYR A 148 5.95 -12.90 6.33
N SER A 149 5.51 -13.51 7.43
CA SER A 149 4.39 -13.00 8.22
C SER A 149 4.72 -11.65 8.87
N CYS A 150 5.94 -11.47 9.39
CA CYS A 150 6.39 -10.17 9.92
C CYS A 150 6.43 -9.11 8.82
N ALA A 151 6.97 -9.43 7.64
CA ALA A 151 6.98 -8.49 6.51
C ALA A 151 5.55 -8.12 6.06
N SER A 152 4.63 -9.08 6.09
CA SER A 152 3.21 -8.83 5.80
C SER A 152 2.57 -7.89 6.83
N TYR A 153 2.87 -8.10 8.12
CA TYR A 153 2.43 -7.21 9.20
C TYR A 153 2.95 -5.78 9.00
N GLU A 154 4.27 -5.63 8.80
CA GLU A 154 4.91 -4.33 8.57
C GLU A 154 4.32 -3.61 7.34
N ALA A 155 4.07 -4.35 6.26
CA ALA A 155 3.45 -3.79 5.06
C ALA A 155 2.03 -3.26 5.32
N VAL A 156 1.25 -3.93 6.16
CA VAL A 156 -0.08 -3.45 6.57
C VAL A 156 0.04 -2.22 7.46
N MET A 157 0.98 -2.22 8.42
CA MET A 157 1.23 -1.07 9.29
C MET A 157 1.68 0.17 8.52
N LEU A 158 2.43 -0.02 7.42
CA LEU A 158 2.95 1.07 6.57
C LEU A 158 2.01 1.46 5.42
N GLN A 159 0.85 0.81 5.28
CA GLN A 159 -0.01 1.01 4.12
C GLN A 159 -0.49 2.46 4.01
N GLU A 160 -0.82 3.09 5.15
CA GLU A 160 -1.27 4.48 5.20
C GLU A 160 -0.14 5.45 4.81
N GLU A 161 1.08 5.19 5.26
CA GLU A 161 2.29 5.97 4.96
C GLU A 161 2.63 5.87 3.47
N VAL A 162 2.59 4.68 2.90
CA VAL A 162 2.86 4.45 1.47
C VAL A 162 1.82 5.20 0.63
N GLU A 163 0.54 5.13 1.01
CA GLU A 163 -0.53 5.82 0.29
C GLU A 163 -0.40 7.35 0.41
N SER A 164 -0.07 7.85 1.60
CA SER A 164 0.18 9.28 1.81
C SER A 164 1.37 9.76 0.97
N PHE A 165 2.46 9.00 0.96
CA PHE A 165 3.63 9.29 0.14
C PHE A 165 3.31 9.27 -1.36
N ARG A 166 2.51 8.31 -1.83
CA ARG A 166 2.04 8.24 -3.22
C ARG A 166 1.27 9.51 -3.61
N ILE A 167 0.31 9.93 -2.79
CA ILE A 167 -0.48 11.15 -3.06
C ILE A 167 0.39 12.40 -3.04
N TYR A 168 1.33 12.49 -2.11
CA TYR A 168 2.31 13.57 -2.08
C TYR A 168 3.19 13.60 -3.34
N HIS A 169 3.68 12.44 -3.77
CA HIS A 169 4.49 12.32 -4.97
C HIS A 169 3.70 12.75 -6.23
N GLU A 170 2.45 12.32 -6.38
CA GLU A 170 1.55 12.78 -7.45
C GLU A 170 1.32 14.29 -7.42
N TYR A 171 1.21 14.88 -6.23
CA TYR A 171 1.14 16.32 -6.06
C TYR A 171 2.40 17.03 -6.57
N ILE A 172 3.59 16.53 -6.21
CA ILE A 172 4.87 17.13 -6.64
C ILE A 172 5.06 17.03 -8.16
N GLN A 173 4.62 15.94 -8.78
CA GLN A 173 4.72 15.76 -10.23
C GLN A 173 3.80 16.70 -11.02
N ASN A 174 2.62 17.04 -10.48
CA ASN A 174 1.68 17.92 -11.16
C ASN A 174 0.92 18.83 -10.18
N PRO A 175 1.58 19.85 -9.59
CA PRO A 175 0.99 20.68 -8.55
C PRO A 175 -0.08 21.65 -9.08
N GLN A 176 -0.18 21.82 -10.41
CA GLN A 176 -1.12 22.75 -11.06
C GLN A 176 -2.46 22.11 -11.41
N SER A 177 -2.58 20.78 -11.33
CA SER A 177 -3.85 20.08 -11.59
C SER A 177 -4.91 20.55 -10.59
N ARG A 178 -6.18 20.62 -11.01
CA ARG A 178 -7.27 21.09 -10.14
C ARG A 178 -7.31 20.33 -8.81
N ALA A 179 -7.23 18.99 -8.86
CA ALA A 179 -7.25 18.15 -7.67
C ALA A 179 -6.03 18.34 -6.76
N ASN A 180 -4.86 18.63 -7.34
CA ASN A 180 -3.62 18.85 -6.59
C ASN A 180 -3.50 20.28 -6.05
N ARG A 181 -4.10 21.26 -6.71
CA ARG A 181 -4.20 22.63 -6.21
C ARG A 181 -5.00 22.68 -4.92
N GLU A 182 -6.17 22.06 -4.88
CA GLU A 182 -7.00 21.98 -3.66
C GLU A 182 -6.23 21.29 -2.52
N LEU A 183 -5.55 20.17 -2.81
CA LEU A 183 -4.70 19.47 -1.83
C LEU A 183 -3.56 20.38 -1.33
N GLY A 184 -2.84 21.04 -2.24
CA GLY A 184 -1.70 21.89 -1.91
C GLY A 184 -2.09 23.13 -1.11
N GLU A 185 -3.19 23.79 -1.48
CA GLU A 185 -3.75 24.92 -0.74
C GLU A 185 -4.14 24.50 0.69
N HIS A 186 -4.83 23.37 0.85
CA HIS A 186 -5.23 22.87 2.17
C HIS A 186 -4.02 22.46 3.02
N LEU A 187 -3.07 21.71 2.44
CA LEU A 187 -1.84 21.29 3.10
C LEU A 187 -1.00 22.48 3.55
N PHE A 188 -0.84 23.48 2.69
CA PHE A 188 -0.15 24.72 3.03
C PHE A 188 -0.84 25.47 4.17
N GLY A 189 -2.17 25.57 4.13
CA GLY A 189 -2.95 26.18 5.21
C GLY A 189 -2.64 25.54 6.57
N LYS A 190 -2.74 24.20 6.67
CA LYS A 190 -2.44 23.47 7.91
C LYS A 190 -0.99 23.63 8.36
N LEU A 191 -0.03 23.66 7.43
CA LEU A 191 1.38 23.91 7.74
C LEU A 191 1.60 25.32 8.30
N VAL A 192 0.95 26.33 7.73
CA VAL A 192 1.01 27.72 8.22
C VAL A 192 0.35 27.85 9.60
N GLU A 193 -0.80 27.20 9.82
CA GLU A 193 -1.48 27.16 11.13
C GLU A 193 -0.58 26.58 12.23
N GLN A 194 0.25 25.60 11.90
CA GLN A 194 1.24 25.01 12.83
C GLN A 194 2.55 25.81 12.92
N GLY A 195 2.64 26.98 12.28
CA GLY A 195 3.84 27.82 12.29
C GLY A 195 5.02 27.23 11.50
N LYS A 196 4.76 26.33 10.54
CA LYS A 196 5.78 25.65 9.72
C LYS A 196 6.02 26.31 8.36
N GLY A 197 5.31 27.40 8.06
CA GLY A 197 5.50 28.17 6.84
C GLY A 197 6.72 29.09 6.90
N THR A 198 7.55 29.08 5.86
CA THR A 198 8.65 30.05 5.68
C THR A 198 8.18 31.37 5.07
N VAL A 199 6.98 31.38 4.48
CA VAL A 199 6.41 32.52 3.75
C VAL A 199 5.56 33.36 4.69
N SER A 200 5.82 34.67 4.71
CA SER A 200 4.94 35.63 5.40
C SER A 200 3.55 35.67 4.76
N ILE A 201 2.49 35.54 5.57
CA ILE A 201 1.09 35.55 5.11
C ILE A 201 0.78 36.81 4.28
N SER A 202 1.25 37.98 4.70
CA SER A 202 1.02 39.23 3.98
C SER A 202 1.69 39.24 2.60
N ALA A 203 2.91 38.68 2.50
CA ALA A 203 3.62 38.54 1.25
C ALA A 203 2.96 37.51 0.32
N HIS A 204 2.40 36.44 0.88
CA HIS A 204 1.65 35.43 0.13
C HIS A 204 0.35 36.01 -0.45
N LEU A 205 -0.44 36.71 0.36
CA LEU A 205 -1.72 37.29 -0.07
C LEU A 205 -1.55 38.37 -1.15
N SER A 206 -0.42 39.08 -1.14
CA SER A 206 -0.10 40.12 -2.12
C SER A 206 0.51 39.58 -3.42
N ALA A 207 0.86 38.29 -3.49
CA ALA A 207 1.50 37.69 -4.64
C ALA A 207 0.49 37.32 -5.75
N SER A 208 0.95 37.29 -7.00
CA SER A 208 0.14 36.82 -8.13
C SER A 208 -0.24 35.34 -7.96
N PRO A 209 -1.35 34.85 -8.57
CA PRO A 209 -1.78 33.47 -8.42
C PRO A 209 -0.69 32.42 -8.73
N ARG A 210 0.09 32.65 -9.79
CA ARG A 210 1.23 31.76 -10.15
C ARG A 210 2.31 31.76 -9.08
N LYS A 211 2.67 32.95 -8.55
CA LYS A 211 3.69 33.08 -7.51
C LYS A 211 3.21 32.48 -6.17
N ARG A 212 1.93 32.62 -5.84
CA ARG A 212 1.32 31.94 -4.67
C ARG A 212 1.43 30.42 -4.77
N GLN A 213 1.10 29.86 -5.92
CA GLN A 213 1.21 28.41 -6.11
C GLN A 213 2.65 27.93 -6.01
N GLN A 214 3.61 28.68 -6.56
CA GLN A 214 5.03 28.38 -6.40
C GLN A 214 5.46 28.40 -4.93
N GLN A 215 5.08 29.43 -4.17
CA GLN A 215 5.36 29.54 -2.74
C GLN A 215 4.76 28.38 -1.94
N ILE A 216 3.54 27.95 -2.28
CA ILE A 216 2.88 26.79 -1.67
C ILE A 216 3.72 25.52 -1.88
N VAL A 217 4.11 25.24 -3.12
CA VAL A 217 4.93 24.07 -3.47
C VAL A 217 6.28 24.11 -2.75
N GLU A 218 6.98 25.25 -2.81
CA GLU A 218 8.29 25.43 -2.16
C GLU A 218 8.21 25.25 -0.64
N THR A 219 7.17 25.80 0.01
CA THR A 219 6.97 25.64 1.45
C THR A 219 6.70 24.18 1.80
N ILE A 220 5.80 23.52 1.08
CA ILE A 220 5.47 22.10 1.31
C ILE A 220 6.73 21.22 1.16
N GLN A 221 7.49 21.40 0.07
CA GLN A 221 8.74 20.65 -0.16
C GLN A 221 9.77 20.93 0.94
N HIS A 222 9.91 22.19 1.35
CA HIS A 222 10.84 22.57 2.43
C HIS A 222 10.49 21.86 3.74
N VAL A 223 9.20 21.85 4.15
CA VAL A 223 8.79 21.17 5.39
C VAL A 223 8.92 19.65 5.24
N ALA A 224 8.60 19.08 4.08
CA ALA A 224 8.75 17.64 3.83
C ALA A 224 10.20 17.15 3.99
N VAL A 225 11.17 17.95 3.56
CA VAL A 225 12.60 17.63 3.68
C VAL A 225 13.15 17.87 5.09
N ASN A 226 12.82 19.02 5.69
CA ASN A 226 13.44 19.44 6.96
C ASN A 226 12.71 18.92 8.20
N GLU A 227 11.41 18.64 8.11
CA GLU A 227 10.56 18.20 9.21
C GLU A 227 9.63 17.03 8.81
N PRO A 228 10.19 15.88 8.37
CA PRO A 228 9.42 14.80 7.74
C PRO A 228 8.33 14.20 8.65
N LYS A 229 8.56 14.14 9.97
CA LYS A 229 7.55 13.62 10.92
C LYS A 229 6.33 14.54 11.01
N THR A 230 6.57 15.84 11.14
CA THR A 230 5.50 16.85 11.19
C THR A 230 4.77 16.90 9.86
N PHE A 231 5.50 16.94 8.74
CA PHE A 231 4.93 16.90 7.41
C PHE A 231 3.97 15.72 7.22
N ASN A 232 4.43 14.49 7.51
CA ASN A 232 3.61 13.30 7.36
C ASN A 232 2.36 13.32 8.24
N SER A 233 2.48 13.81 9.48
CA SER A 233 1.32 13.97 10.36
C SER A 233 0.28 14.93 9.76
N VAL A 234 0.71 16.09 9.26
CA VAL A 234 -0.19 17.08 8.66
C VAL A 234 -0.82 16.55 7.38
N LEU A 235 -0.03 15.89 6.54
CA LEU A 235 -0.51 15.28 5.30
C LEU A 235 -1.62 14.27 5.59
N LYS A 236 -1.41 13.35 6.54
CA LYS A 236 -2.43 12.36 6.94
C LYS A 236 -3.72 13.03 7.42
N THR A 237 -3.62 14.08 8.24
CA THR A 237 -4.79 14.86 8.68
C THR A 237 -5.57 15.43 7.51
N VAL A 238 -4.88 16.07 6.56
CA VAL A 238 -5.51 16.66 5.36
C VAL A 238 -6.18 15.61 4.49
N LEU A 239 -5.54 14.45 4.31
CA LEU A 239 -6.11 13.34 3.54
C LEU A 239 -7.35 12.74 4.21
N TYR A 240 -7.33 12.61 5.53
CA TYR A 240 -8.48 12.14 6.31
C TYR A 240 -9.66 13.11 6.21
N GLU A 241 -9.43 14.41 6.41
CA GLU A 241 -10.47 15.45 6.28
C GLU A 241 -11.07 15.45 4.86
N ARG A 242 -10.23 15.33 3.82
CA ARG A 242 -10.70 15.23 2.43
C ARG A 242 -11.60 14.01 2.21
N MET A 243 -11.23 12.87 2.78
CA MET A 243 -12.01 11.63 2.69
C MET A 243 -13.38 11.79 3.36
N GLN A 244 -13.43 12.42 4.54
CA GLN A 244 -14.69 12.70 5.24
C GLN A 244 -15.63 13.60 4.42
N ILE A 245 -15.09 14.65 3.79
CA ILE A 245 -15.88 15.56 2.94
C ILE A 245 -16.47 14.79 1.74
N GLN A 246 -15.71 13.88 1.13
CA GLN A 246 -16.18 13.08 0.00
C GLN A 246 -17.31 12.13 0.38
N PHE A 247 -17.23 11.48 1.56
CA PHE A 247 -18.32 10.63 2.06
C PHE A 247 -19.56 11.44 2.44
N ALA A 248 -19.39 12.62 3.05
CA ALA A 248 -20.49 13.48 3.43
C ALA A 248 -21.27 14.04 2.22
N ALA A 249 -20.65 14.12 1.04
CA ALA A 249 -21.28 14.63 -0.18
C ALA A 249 -22.11 13.57 -0.96
N GLN A 250 -22.05 12.29 -0.61
CA GLN A 250 -22.79 11.21 -1.31
C GLN A 250 -24.30 11.04 -0.99
N PRO A 251 -24.90 11.50 0.14
CA PRO A 251 -26.24 11.06 0.53
C PRO A 251 -27.42 11.68 -0.25
N GLU A 252 -27.25 12.77 -1.01
CA GLU A 252 -28.39 13.42 -1.68
C GLU A 252 -28.81 12.78 -3.01
N MET A 253 -27.94 12.02 -3.68
CA MET A 253 -28.26 11.39 -4.97
C MET A 253 -29.16 10.15 -4.80
N ALA A 254 -29.04 9.44 -3.68
CA ALA A 254 -29.86 8.26 -3.41
C ALA A 254 -31.32 8.63 -3.11
N ASN A 255 -31.57 9.77 -2.46
CA ASN A 255 -32.92 10.20 -2.11
C ASN A 255 -33.68 10.81 -3.32
N ARG A 256 -32.98 11.45 -4.26
CA ARG A 256 -33.60 11.95 -5.51
C ARG A 256 -34.14 10.84 -6.41
N ASN A 257 -33.47 9.69 -6.47
CA ASN A 257 -33.94 8.55 -7.25
C ASN A 257 -35.14 7.84 -6.59
N GLY A 258 -35.23 7.84 -5.26
CA GLY A 258 -36.40 7.33 -4.53
C GLY A 258 -37.67 8.17 -4.75
N ALA A 259 -37.54 9.50 -4.74
CA ALA A 259 -38.67 10.40 -4.99
C ALA A 259 -39.17 10.37 -6.45
N ALA A 260 -38.27 10.23 -7.42
CA ALA A 260 -38.65 10.07 -8.83
C ALA A 260 -39.36 8.74 -9.11
N ALA A 261 -38.96 7.65 -8.44
CA ALA A 261 -39.61 6.34 -8.57
C ALA A 261 -41.02 6.33 -7.96
N GLN A 262 -41.25 7.03 -6.85
CA GLN A 262 -42.59 7.14 -6.24
C GLN A 262 -43.56 8.03 -7.04
N ALA A 263 -43.05 9.03 -7.77
CA ALA A 263 -43.89 9.85 -8.65
C ALA A 263 -44.40 9.08 -9.89
N GLN A 264 -43.68 8.04 -10.33
CA GLN A 264 -44.10 7.21 -11.47
C GLN A 264 -45.06 6.08 -11.10
N SER A 265 -45.07 5.60 -9.84
CA SER A 265 -45.97 4.52 -9.43
C SER A 265 -47.41 4.95 -9.15
N HIS A 266 -47.71 6.25 -9.12
CA HIS A 266 -49.07 6.78 -8.92
C HIS A 266 -49.74 7.28 -10.21
N ALA A 267 -49.04 7.20 -11.34
CA ALA A 267 -49.57 7.59 -12.64
C ALA A 267 -50.05 6.38 -13.48
N SER A 268 -50.27 5.22 -12.85
CA SER A 268 -50.77 3.99 -13.48
C SER A 268 -52.05 3.50 -12.82
#